data_AF-A0A965QX00-F1
#
_entry.id   AF-A0A965QX00-F1
#
_cell.length_a   1.000
_cell.length_b   1.000
_cell.length_c   1.000
_cell.angle_alpha   90.00
_cell.angle_beta   90.00
_cell.angle_gamma   90.00
#
_symmetry.space_group_name_H-M   'P 1'
#
loop_
_entity.id
_entity.type
_entity.pdbx_description
1 polymer ?
#
loop_
_entity_poly.entity_id
_entity_poly.type
_entity_poly.pdbx_seq_one_letter_code
_entity_poly.pdbx_strand_id
1 'polypeptide(L)'
;MLTLAGDWKMPVNLHVSDPAGRSYPGRVETPLQDFSRLAGQFPRTTLILAHWGGLLPVRDPGVRGLRNLYYDTAASPLLYDATIWQRFSEAVAADQVLFGSDFPLNLFPRLQPEPDMARLLAEARQAGATDGVLGGNAARLLRF
;
A
#
# COMPACT_ATOMS: atom_id res chain seq x y z
N MET A 1 -7.01 -15.41 13.91
CA MET A 1 -7.56 -14.25 13.18
C MET A 1 -7.37 -14.39 11.67
N LEU A 2 -6.12 -14.48 11.17
CA LEU A 2 -5.86 -14.56 9.72
C LEU A 2 -6.49 -15.78 9.03
N THR A 3 -6.41 -16.98 9.61
CA THR A 3 -7.06 -18.18 9.05
C THR A 3 -8.55 -17.96 8.80
N LEU A 4 -9.26 -17.42 9.79
CA LEU A 4 -10.69 -17.15 9.69
C LEU A 4 -10.99 -16.10 8.62
N ALA A 5 -10.17 -15.04 8.54
CA ALA A 5 -10.29 -14.02 7.51
C ALA A 5 -10.14 -14.62 6.09
N GLY A 6 -9.15 -15.49 5.90
CA GLY A 6 -8.97 -16.24 4.65
C GLY A 6 -10.16 -17.15 4.32
N ASP A 7 -10.68 -17.88 5.30
CA ASP A 7 -11.84 -18.76 5.11
C ASP A 7 -13.11 -17.96 4.73
N TRP A 8 -13.25 -16.74 5.25
CA TRP A 8 -14.36 -15.83 4.98
C TRP A 8 -14.11 -14.91 3.78
N LYS A 9 -12.95 -15.02 3.12
CA LYS A 9 -12.50 -14.16 2.01
C LYS A 9 -12.54 -12.66 2.37
N MET A 10 -12.21 -12.35 3.63
CA MET A 10 -12.09 -10.99 4.15
C MET A 10 -10.62 -10.57 4.08
N PRO A 11 -10.27 -9.54 3.29
CA PRO A 11 -8.91 -9.01 3.27
C PRO A 11 -8.54 -8.40 4.62
N VAL A 12 -7.27 -8.53 4.99
CA VAL A 12 -6.74 -7.96 6.23
C VAL A 12 -5.80 -6.82 5.87
N ASN A 13 -6.16 -5.60 6.27
CA ASN A 13 -5.29 -4.44 6.14
C ASN A 13 -4.32 -4.39 7.33
N LEU A 14 -3.03 -4.27 7.02
CA LEU A 14 -1.95 -4.14 7.98
C LEU A 14 -1.27 -2.79 7.75
N HIS A 15 -1.27 -1.95 8.78
CA HIS A 15 -0.49 -0.72 8.77
C HIS A 15 1.01 -1.08 8.72
N VAL A 16 1.74 -0.48 7.79
CA VAL A 16 3.18 -0.71 7.62
C VAL A 16 3.94 0.60 7.74
N SER A 17 4.85 0.70 8.70
CA SER A 17 5.82 1.80 8.77
C SER A 17 7.11 1.40 8.05
N ASP A 18 7.63 2.26 7.17
CA ASP A 18 8.94 2.05 6.54
C ASP A 18 10.04 2.03 7.62
N PRO A 19 10.85 0.97 7.74
CA PRO A 19 11.98 0.92 8.67
C PRO A 19 13.01 2.04 8.43
N ALA A 20 13.20 2.48 7.18
CA ALA A 20 14.10 3.59 6.84
C ALA A 20 13.41 4.96 6.92
N GLY A 21 12.13 5.02 7.28
CA GLY A 21 11.39 6.26 7.42
C GLY A 21 11.90 7.15 8.57
N ARG A 22 11.42 8.39 8.62
CA ARG A 22 11.77 9.34 9.69
C ARG A 22 11.35 8.79 11.06
N SER A 23 12.17 8.98 12.08
CA SER A 23 11.80 8.69 13.47
C SER A 23 10.86 9.77 14.02
N TYR A 24 9.87 9.36 14.81
CA TYR A 24 8.93 10.24 15.52
C TYR A 24 8.52 9.60 16.86
N PRO A 25 8.08 10.39 17.86
CA PRO A 25 7.67 9.86 19.16
C PRO A 25 6.55 8.83 19.02
N GLY A 26 6.73 7.66 19.63
CA GLY A 26 5.75 6.57 19.58
C GLY A 26 5.83 5.68 18.34
N ARG A 27 6.81 5.89 17.44
CA ARG A 27 7.05 4.96 16.33
C ARG A 27 7.40 3.57 16.86
N VAL A 28 6.70 2.57 16.33
CA VAL A 28 7.00 1.16 16.57
C VAL A 28 7.75 0.62 15.36
N GLU A 29 8.86 -0.08 15.60
CA GLU A 29 9.59 -0.75 14.53
C GLU A 29 8.69 -1.80 13.89
N THR A 30 8.60 -1.77 12.56
CA THR A 30 7.81 -2.73 11.80
C THR A 30 8.75 -3.70 11.10
N PRO A 31 8.87 -4.96 11.55
CA PRO A 31 9.75 -5.93 10.91
C PRO A 31 9.13 -6.36 9.57
N LEU A 32 9.58 -5.78 8.46
CA LEU A 32 8.97 -6.05 7.14
C LEU A 32 8.94 -7.54 6.76
N GLN A 33 9.94 -8.29 7.22
CA GLN A 33 10.04 -9.74 7.00
C GLN A 33 8.93 -10.54 7.67
N ASP A 34 8.26 -9.99 8.68
CA ASP A 34 7.10 -10.64 9.28
C ASP A 34 5.93 -10.68 8.29
N PHE A 35 5.75 -9.66 7.44
CA PHE A 35 4.70 -9.69 6.41
C PHE A 35 5.01 -10.72 5.32
N SER A 36 6.27 -10.84 4.90
CA SER A 36 6.70 -11.92 3.98
C SER A 36 6.35 -13.29 4.55
N ARG A 37 6.64 -13.50 5.85
CA ARG A 37 6.33 -14.75 6.55
C ARG A 37 4.82 -15.00 6.65
N LEU A 38 4.05 -13.98 7.02
CA LEU A 38 2.58 -14.07 7.12
C LEU A 38 1.96 -14.41 5.77
N ALA A 39 2.41 -13.78 4.68
CA ALA A 39 1.92 -14.06 3.34
C ALA A 39 2.15 -15.53 2.93
N GLY A 40 3.33 -16.07 3.26
CA GLY A 40 3.66 -17.48 3.02
C GLY A 40 2.91 -18.46 3.92
N GLN A 41 2.71 -18.11 5.21
CA GLN A 41 1.99 -18.95 6.17
C GLN A 41 0.48 -18.99 5.93
N PHE A 42 -0.10 -17.91 5.40
CA PHE A 42 -1.54 -17.77 5.19
C PHE A 42 -1.87 -17.48 3.72
N PRO A 43 -1.56 -18.39 2.77
CA PRO A 43 -1.71 -18.14 1.34
C PRO A 43 -3.16 -17.94 0.89
N ARG A 44 -4.15 -18.38 1.69
CA ARG A 44 -5.59 -18.14 1.44
C ARG A 44 -6.08 -16.78 1.94
N THR A 45 -5.27 -16.06 2.73
CA THR A 45 -5.64 -14.77 3.31
C THR A 45 -5.05 -13.68 2.46
N THR A 46 -5.89 -12.79 1.94
CA THR A 46 -5.41 -11.58 1.28
C THR A 46 -4.95 -10.57 2.33
N LEU A 47 -3.71 -10.10 2.19
CA LEU A 47 -3.13 -9.06 3.02
C LEU A 47 -2.98 -7.78 2.19
N ILE A 48 -3.50 -6.67 2.72
CA ILE A 48 -3.27 -5.33 2.17
C ILE A 48 -2.24 -4.66 3.06
N LEU A 49 -1.08 -4.36 2.52
CA LEU A 49 -0.03 -3.64 3.21
C LEU A 49 -0.18 -2.15 2.91
N ALA A 50 -0.58 -1.37 3.91
CA ALA A 50 -0.75 0.07 3.77
C ALA A 50 0.57 0.77 3.43
N HIS A 51 0.50 1.98 2.89
CA HIS A 51 1.66 2.87 2.76
C HIS A 51 2.80 2.27 1.92
N TRP A 52 2.45 1.71 0.76
CA TRP A 52 3.37 1.00 -0.14
C TRP A 52 4.07 -0.19 0.53
N GLY A 53 3.47 -0.75 1.58
CA GLY A 53 4.06 -1.83 2.38
C GLY A 53 5.47 -1.52 2.89
N GLY A 54 5.79 -0.25 3.15
CA GLY A 54 7.13 0.16 3.60
C GLY A 54 8.24 -0.20 2.61
N LEU A 55 7.92 -0.25 1.31
CA LEU A 55 8.81 -0.69 0.23
C LEU A 55 9.23 -2.17 0.29
N LEU A 56 8.48 -3.03 1.00
CA LEU A 56 8.78 -4.45 1.09
C LEU A 56 9.11 -5.11 -0.27
N PRO A 57 8.31 -5.00 -1.35
CA PRO A 57 8.62 -5.65 -2.63
C PRO A 57 9.83 -5.06 -3.35
N VAL A 58 10.23 -3.83 -3.01
CA VAL A 58 11.46 -3.21 -3.52
C VAL A 58 12.69 -3.76 -2.79
N ARG A 59 12.57 -4.00 -1.48
CA ARG A 59 13.66 -4.47 -0.60
C ARG A 59 13.84 -5.99 -0.62
N ASP A 60 12.74 -6.73 -0.77
CA ASP A 60 12.69 -8.18 -0.78
C ASP A 60 12.02 -8.67 -2.07
N PRO A 61 12.80 -8.99 -3.11
CA PRO A 61 12.28 -9.54 -4.35
C PRO A 61 11.53 -10.87 -4.17
N GLY A 62 11.76 -11.60 -3.06
CA GLY A 62 11.12 -12.88 -2.78
C GLY A 62 9.62 -12.80 -2.56
N VAL A 63 9.09 -11.62 -2.22
CA VAL A 63 7.65 -11.40 -2.11
C VAL A 63 6.99 -10.99 -3.43
N ARG A 64 7.79 -10.68 -4.47
CA ARG A 64 7.26 -10.32 -5.79
C ARG A 64 6.57 -11.56 -6.36
N GLY A 65 5.32 -11.39 -6.80
CA GLY A 65 4.51 -12.49 -7.33
C GLY A 65 3.66 -13.24 -6.30
N LEU A 66 3.80 -12.97 -4.99
CA LEU A 66 2.85 -13.46 -4.00
C LEU A 66 1.48 -12.84 -4.26
N ARG A 67 0.55 -13.63 -4.81
CA ARG A 67 -0.77 -13.19 -5.29
C ARG A 67 -1.73 -12.75 -4.17
N ASN A 68 -1.41 -13.08 -2.92
CA ASN A 68 -2.19 -12.71 -1.75
C ASN A 68 -1.71 -11.41 -1.09
N LEU A 69 -0.70 -10.73 -1.64
CA LEU A 69 -0.27 -9.41 -1.20
C LEU A 69 -0.85 -8.31 -2.08
N TYR A 70 -1.34 -7.26 -1.44
CA TYR A 70 -1.78 -6.02 -2.07
C TYR A 70 -1.11 -4.84 -1.37
N TYR A 71 -0.92 -3.73 -2.08
CA TYR A 71 -0.21 -2.57 -1.58
C TYR A 71 -1.07 -1.33 -1.78
N ASP A 72 -1.32 -0.62 -0.69
CA ASP A 72 -2.13 0.58 -0.69
C ASP A 72 -1.25 1.84 -0.77
N THR A 73 -1.75 2.91 -1.40
CA THR A 73 -0.99 4.16 -1.63
C THR A 73 -1.23 5.24 -0.56
N ALA A 74 -1.92 4.91 0.53
CA ALA A 74 -2.31 5.88 1.55
C ALA A 74 -1.11 6.62 2.12
N ALA A 75 -1.27 7.91 2.42
CA ALA A 75 -0.23 8.80 2.91
C ALA A 75 1.02 8.97 1.99
N SER A 76 0.96 8.52 0.72
CA SER A 76 2.14 8.49 -0.18
C SER A 76 3.01 9.76 -0.15
N PRO A 77 2.47 10.98 -0.36
CA PRO A 77 3.29 12.20 -0.45
C PRO A 77 3.94 12.63 0.86
N LEU A 78 3.49 12.08 2.00
CA LEU A 78 4.09 12.33 3.31
C LEU A 78 5.26 11.40 3.59
N LEU A 79 5.34 10.27 2.88
CA LEU A 79 6.31 9.20 3.11
C LEU A 79 7.39 9.16 2.03
N TYR A 80 7.00 9.37 0.78
CA TYR A 80 7.85 9.22 -0.39
C TYR A 80 7.63 10.37 -1.38
N ASP A 81 8.63 10.63 -2.21
CA ASP A 81 8.45 11.47 -3.39
C ASP A 81 7.67 10.73 -4.49
N ALA A 82 7.23 11.47 -5.51
CA ALA A 82 6.42 10.94 -6.60
C ALA A 82 7.12 9.85 -7.45
N THR A 83 8.44 9.63 -7.32
CA THR A 83 9.12 8.54 -8.03
C THR A 83 8.68 7.16 -7.53
N ILE A 84 8.03 7.10 -6.37
CA ILE A 84 7.50 5.85 -5.80
C ILE A 84 6.58 5.10 -6.77
N TRP A 85 5.73 5.81 -7.51
CA TRP A 85 4.81 5.22 -8.48
C TRP A 85 5.55 4.38 -9.54
N GLN A 86 6.64 4.91 -10.09
CA GLN A 86 7.48 4.20 -11.06
C GLN A 86 8.23 3.04 -10.39
N ARG A 87 8.86 3.28 -9.25
CA ARG A 87 9.62 2.24 -8.53
C ARG A 87 8.73 1.05 -8.16
N PHE A 88 7.46 1.30 -7.82
CA PHE A 88 6.51 0.25 -7.50
C PHE A 88 6.00 -0.49 -8.73
N SER A 89 5.77 0.20 -9.85
CA SER A 89 5.32 -0.44 -11.09
C SER A 89 6.37 -1.39 -11.69
N GLU A 90 7.66 -1.15 -11.41
CA GLU A 90 8.77 -2.06 -11.77
C GLU A 90 8.83 -3.32 -10.89
N ALA A 91 8.27 -3.28 -9.67
CA ALA A 91 8.39 -4.36 -8.69
C ALA A 91 7.09 -5.15 -8.48
N VAL A 92 5.93 -4.53 -8.74
CA VAL A 92 4.61 -5.05 -8.38
C VAL A 92 3.66 -4.92 -9.57
N ALA A 93 2.90 -5.97 -9.84
CA ALA A 93 1.88 -5.94 -10.87
C ALA A 93 0.79 -4.91 -10.52
N ALA A 94 0.34 -4.15 -11.53
CA ALA A 94 -0.65 -3.10 -11.35
C ALA A 94 -1.97 -3.60 -10.72
N ASP A 95 -2.31 -4.89 -10.86
CA ASP A 95 -3.52 -5.49 -10.27
C ASP A 95 -3.43 -5.72 -8.75
N GLN A 96 -2.24 -5.55 -8.16
CA GLN A 96 -1.99 -5.68 -6.72
C GLN A 96 -1.83 -4.31 -6.01
N VAL A 97 -1.92 -3.20 -6.74
CA VAL A 97 -1.84 -1.84 -6.16
C VAL A 97 -3.23 -1.25 -5.99
N LEU A 98 -3.50 -0.67 -4.83
CA LEU A 98 -4.78 -0.08 -4.44
C LEU A 98 -4.59 1.41 -4.13
N PHE A 99 -5.28 2.28 -4.86
CA PHE A 99 -5.28 3.69 -4.52
C PHE A 99 -5.96 3.94 -3.15
N GLY A 100 -5.25 4.64 -2.29
CA GLY A 100 -5.72 5.13 -1.00
C GLY A 100 -5.06 6.48 -0.68
N SER A 101 -5.79 7.35 0.02
CA SER A 101 -5.32 8.69 0.39
C SER A 101 -5.01 8.85 1.88
N ASP A 102 -5.59 8.03 2.74
CA ASP A 102 -5.65 8.25 4.19
C ASP A 102 -6.44 9.51 4.62
N PHE A 103 -7.45 9.92 3.83
CA PHE A 103 -8.29 11.06 4.19
C PHE A 103 -8.93 10.87 5.59
N PRO A 104 -8.92 11.89 6.49
CA PRO A 104 -8.69 13.32 6.25
C PRO A 104 -7.25 13.82 6.44
N LEU A 105 -6.23 12.96 6.37
CA LEU A 105 -4.84 13.40 6.48
C LEU A 105 -4.50 14.43 5.38
N ASN A 106 -3.89 15.57 5.76
CA ASN A 106 -3.41 16.54 4.79
C ASN A 106 -2.10 16.04 4.16
N LEU A 107 -2.18 15.57 2.92
CA LEU A 107 -1.06 15.01 2.17
C LEU A 107 -0.07 16.06 1.65
N PHE A 108 -0.53 17.31 1.47
CA PHE A 108 0.28 18.40 0.91
C PHE A 108 0.26 19.64 1.82
N PRO A 109 0.63 19.52 3.10
CA PRO A 109 0.50 20.60 4.09
C PRO A 109 1.42 21.80 3.78
N ARG A 110 2.42 21.60 2.92
CA ARG A 110 3.30 22.67 2.43
C ARG A 110 2.71 23.46 1.26
N LEU A 111 1.72 22.90 0.57
CA LEU A 111 1.08 23.52 -0.59
C LEU A 111 -0.26 24.18 -0.22
N GLN A 112 -0.98 23.62 0.75
CA GLN A 112 -2.27 24.11 1.19
C GLN A 112 -2.63 23.60 2.62
N PRO A 113 -3.42 24.37 3.38
CA PRO A 113 -3.79 23.99 4.74
C PRO A 113 -4.87 22.91 4.81
N GLU A 114 -5.78 22.84 3.83
CA GLU A 114 -6.88 21.86 3.82
C GLU A 114 -6.49 20.53 3.16
N PRO A 115 -6.95 19.39 3.70
CA PRO A 115 -6.73 18.09 3.08
C PRO A 115 -7.53 17.97 1.77
N ASP A 116 -6.86 17.48 0.72
CA ASP A 116 -7.49 17.06 -0.53
C ASP A 116 -6.91 15.72 -1.00
N MET A 117 -7.64 15.07 -1.92
CA MET A 117 -7.16 13.87 -2.63
C MET A 117 -6.87 14.13 -4.11
N ALA A 118 -7.25 15.30 -4.63
CA ALA A 118 -7.18 15.61 -6.06
C ALA A 118 -5.74 15.67 -6.56
N ARG A 119 -4.82 16.18 -5.74
CA ARG A 119 -3.40 16.25 -6.10
C ARG A 119 -2.75 14.86 -6.17
N LEU A 120 -3.05 13.98 -5.20
CA LEU A 120 -2.56 12.60 -5.22
C LEU A 120 -3.13 11.83 -6.42
N LEU A 121 -4.41 12.03 -6.76
CA LEU A 121 -5.02 11.45 -7.96
C LEU A 121 -4.34 11.95 -9.25
N ALA A 122 -4.04 13.25 -9.34
CA ALA A 122 -3.34 13.82 -10.49
C ALA A 122 -1.92 13.26 -10.61
N GLU A 123 -1.18 13.16 -9.51
CA GLU A 123 0.16 12.55 -9.45
C GLU A 123 0.11 11.09 -9.91
N ALA A 124 -0.84 10.29 -9.41
CA ALA A 124 -1.02 8.90 -9.81
C ALA A 124 -1.28 8.77 -11.32
N ARG A 125 -2.20 9.59 -11.86
CA ARG A 125 -2.50 9.60 -13.31
C ARG A 125 -1.30 10.01 -14.14
N GLN A 126 -0.55 11.04 -13.71
CA GLN A 126 0.66 11.49 -14.39
C GLN A 126 1.74 10.39 -14.40
N ALA A 127 1.82 9.60 -13.34
CA ALA A 127 2.72 8.45 -13.25
C ALA A 127 2.23 7.20 -14.02
N GLY A 128 1.08 7.28 -14.70
CA GLY A 128 0.54 6.18 -15.51
C GLY A 128 -0.30 5.16 -14.71
N ALA A 129 -0.78 5.51 -13.52
CA ALA A 129 -1.71 4.65 -12.78
C ALA A 129 -2.97 4.38 -13.62
N THR A 130 -3.31 3.10 -13.76
CA THR A 130 -4.50 2.67 -14.51
C THR A 130 -5.77 2.90 -13.70
N ASP A 131 -6.93 2.91 -14.36
CA ASP A 131 -8.21 2.95 -13.65
C ASP A 131 -8.42 1.74 -12.72
N GLY A 132 -7.71 0.63 -12.99
CA GLY A 132 -7.58 -0.50 -12.07
C GLY A 132 -6.96 -0.06 -10.75
N VAL A 133 -5.79 0.57 -10.79
CA VAL A 133 -5.11 1.09 -9.58
C VAL A 133 -5.98 2.13 -8.87
N LEU A 134 -6.60 3.04 -9.62
CA LEU A 134 -7.38 4.16 -9.08
C LEU A 134 -8.75 3.77 -8.50
N GLY A 135 -9.17 2.50 -8.62
CA GLY A 135 -10.39 2.03 -7.98
C GLY A 135 -10.84 0.63 -8.39
N GLY A 136 -10.60 0.21 -9.63
CA GLY A 136 -11.08 -1.08 -10.13
C GLY A 136 -10.52 -2.30 -9.36
N ASN A 137 -9.28 -2.22 -8.88
CA ASN A 137 -8.66 -3.26 -8.08
C ASN A 137 -9.33 -3.39 -6.71
N ALA A 138 -9.59 -2.27 -6.04
CA ALA A 138 -10.29 -2.24 -4.76
C ALA A 138 -11.73 -2.77 -4.93
N ALA A 139 -12.44 -2.37 -5.98
CA ALA A 139 -13.79 -2.85 -6.30
C ALA A 139 -13.84 -4.37 -6.46
N ARG A 140 -12.94 -4.91 -7.28
CA ARG A 140 -12.83 -6.35 -7.49
C ARG A 140 -12.44 -7.11 -6.21
N LEU A 141 -11.51 -6.56 -5.43
CA LEU A 141 -11.01 -7.22 -4.22
C LEU A 141 -12.05 -7.23 -3.10
N LEU A 142 -12.72 -6.10 -2.89
CA LEU A 142 -13.68 -5.89 -1.80
C LEU A 142 -15.13 -6.19 -2.19
N ARG A 143 -15.37 -6.54 -3.45
CA ARG A 143 -16.66 -7.00 -4.00
C ARG A 143 -17.77 -5.94 -3.94
N PHE A 144 -17.45 -4.71 -4.36
CA PHE A 144 -18.42 -3.63 -4.57
C PHE A 144 -18.56 -3.25 -6.04
#